data_AF-A0A8C9L352-F1
#
_entry.id   AF-A0A8C9L352-F1
#
_cell.length_a   1.000
_cell.length_b   1.000
_cell.length_c   1.000
_cell.angle_alpha   90.00
_cell.angle_beta   90.00
_cell.angle_gamma   90.00
#
_symmetry.space_group_name_H-M   'P 1'
#
loop_
_entity.id
_entity.type
_entity.pdbx_description
1 polymer ?
#
loop_
_entity_poly.entity_id
_entity_poly.type
_entity_poly.pdbx_seq_one_letter_code
_entity_poly.pdbx_strand_id
1 'polypeptide(L)'
;SGRTFRVNEKLCALLLEFLKQSHSPELVSFVASNGITLACLLCETEAAKVYQLSLEEHLQPFKDSMEQFISQAKIDQENEEKSLTEAHKSFLETAAYFCMKPKMGEKEVSPHSFFNIWHEFSSDFKDFWKKENKLILQERYIYMKHSEERRKSHLDPTLREKSN
;
A
#
# COMPACT_ATOMS: atom_id res chain seq x y z
N SER A 1 28.94 -10.19 -12.55
CA SER A 1 28.02 -9.11 -12.11
C SER A 1 26.79 -9.73 -11.46
N GLY A 2 26.62 -9.60 -10.14
CA GLY A 2 25.57 -10.34 -9.40
C GLY A 2 25.04 -9.63 -8.16
N ARG A 3 25.05 -8.29 -8.13
CA ARG A 3 24.64 -7.50 -6.96
C ARG A 3 23.45 -6.55 -7.19
N THR A 4 22.80 -6.55 -8.34
CA THR A 4 21.78 -5.53 -8.67
C THR A 4 20.32 -5.88 -8.38
N PHE A 5 19.97 -7.12 -8.00
CA PHE A 5 18.53 -7.51 -7.97
C PHE A 5 17.87 -7.65 -6.61
N ARG A 6 18.60 -7.53 -5.48
CA ARG A 6 17.98 -7.66 -4.14
C ARG A 6 17.24 -6.42 -3.63
N VAL A 7 17.34 -5.29 -4.33
CA VAL A 7 16.71 -4.02 -3.92
C VAL A 7 15.22 -3.98 -4.25
N ASN A 8 14.73 -4.83 -5.16
CA ASN A 8 13.40 -4.68 -5.75
C ASN A 8 12.24 -5.32 -4.97
N GLU A 9 12.47 -6.36 -4.17
CA GLU A 9 11.35 -7.03 -3.48
C GLU A 9 10.72 -6.15 -2.40
N LYS A 10 11.53 -5.38 -1.67
CA LYS A 10 11.05 -4.42 -0.66
C LYS A 10 10.38 -3.20 -1.29
N LEU A 11 10.92 -2.69 -2.41
CA LEU A 11 10.30 -1.60 -3.17
C LEU A 11 8.96 -2.03 -3.78
N CYS A 12 8.88 -3.21 -4.37
CA CYS A 12 7.64 -3.78 -4.89
C CYS A 12 6.62 -4.06 -3.79
N ALA A 13 7.05 -4.52 -2.60
CA ALA A 13 6.15 -4.71 -1.47
C ALA A 13 5.59 -3.39 -0.93
N LEU A 14 6.45 -2.37 -0.76
CA LEU A 14 6.01 -1.02 -0.37
C LEU A 14 5.05 -0.42 -1.41
N LEU A 15 5.37 -0.54 -2.70
CA LEU A 15 4.52 -0.07 -3.81
C LEU A 15 3.20 -0.83 -3.87
N LEU A 16 3.17 -2.15 -3.62
CA LEU A 16 1.93 -2.94 -3.59
C LEU A 16 1.05 -2.60 -2.38
N GLU A 17 1.64 -2.32 -1.21
CA GLU A 17 0.87 -1.83 -0.05
C GLU A 17 0.31 -0.42 -0.30
N PHE A 18 1.11 0.46 -0.91
CA PHE A 18 0.70 1.82 -1.26
C PHE A 18 -0.37 1.81 -2.37
N LEU A 19 -0.26 0.92 -3.35
CA LEU A 19 -1.29 0.70 -4.39
C LEU A 19 -2.57 0.08 -3.82
N LYS A 20 -2.50 -0.78 -2.80
CA LYS A 20 -3.71 -1.26 -2.08
C LYS A 20 -4.42 -0.14 -1.34
N GLN A 21 -3.70 0.86 -0.87
CA GLN A 21 -4.29 2.07 -0.31
C GLN A 21 -4.85 3.00 -1.39
N SER A 22 -4.35 2.95 -2.63
CA SER A 22 -4.63 3.89 -3.73
C SER A 22 -6.02 3.84 -4.40
N HIS A 23 -6.99 3.07 -3.90
CA HIS A 23 -8.39 3.17 -4.34
C HIS A 23 -9.00 4.50 -3.84
N SER A 24 -8.59 5.61 -4.47
CA SER A 24 -8.89 7.01 -4.11
C SER A 24 -9.03 7.28 -2.59
N PRO A 25 -8.02 6.95 -1.79
CA PRO A 25 -8.05 7.13 -0.33
C PRO A 25 -8.18 8.61 0.01
N GLU A 26 -7.69 9.52 -0.82
CA GLU A 26 -7.86 10.97 -0.64
C GLU A 26 -9.31 11.41 -0.77
N LEU A 27 -10.09 10.91 -1.73
CA LEU A 27 -11.54 11.20 -1.80
C LEU A 27 -12.30 10.48 -0.69
N VAL A 28 -11.94 9.25 -0.36
CA VAL A 28 -12.60 8.49 0.72
C VAL A 28 -12.31 9.11 2.09
N SER A 29 -11.08 9.53 2.37
CA SER A 29 -10.68 10.22 3.62
C SER A 29 -11.10 11.69 3.65
N PHE A 30 -11.13 12.41 2.52
CA PHE A 30 -11.66 13.77 2.46
C PHE A 30 -13.18 13.76 2.66
N VAL A 31 -13.91 12.83 2.04
CA VAL A 31 -15.36 12.66 2.27
C VAL A 31 -15.61 12.12 3.68
N ALA A 32 -14.77 11.24 4.21
CA ALA A 32 -14.88 10.77 5.60
C ALA A 32 -14.59 11.88 6.61
N SER A 33 -13.54 12.69 6.45
CA SER A 33 -13.17 13.75 7.38
C SER A 33 -14.18 14.91 7.37
N ASN A 34 -14.65 15.33 6.17
CA ASN A 34 -15.76 16.28 6.07
C ASN A 34 -17.09 15.69 6.59
N GLY A 35 -17.32 14.39 6.37
CA GLY A 35 -18.48 13.67 6.91
C GLY A 35 -18.46 13.54 8.43
N ILE A 36 -17.29 13.29 9.03
CA ILE A 36 -17.06 13.22 10.47
C ILE A 36 -17.25 14.60 11.10
N THR A 37 -16.75 15.66 10.46
CA THR A 37 -16.96 17.05 10.89
C THR A 37 -18.45 17.37 10.98
N LEU A 38 -19.19 17.05 9.91
CA LEU A 38 -20.63 17.30 9.84
C LEU A 38 -21.39 16.45 10.88
N ALA A 39 -21.00 15.19 11.06
CA ALA A 39 -21.58 14.29 12.06
C ALA A 39 -21.32 14.77 13.50
N CYS A 40 -20.10 15.23 13.82
CA CYS A 40 -19.77 15.79 15.13
C CYS A 40 -20.61 17.04 15.42
N LEU A 41 -20.73 17.95 14.44
CA LEU A 41 -21.54 19.17 14.58
C LEU A 41 -23.03 18.85 14.79
N LEU A 42 -23.56 17.86 14.07
CA LEU A 42 -24.93 17.39 14.26
C LEU A 42 -25.12 16.75 15.64
N CYS A 43 -24.20 15.90 16.08
CA CYS A 43 -24.23 15.29 17.41
C CYS A 43 -24.19 16.35 18.52
N GLU A 44 -23.35 17.38 18.40
CA GLU A 44 -23.33 18.51 19.34
C GLU A 44 -24.67 19.24 19.40
N THR A 45 -25.26 19.48 18.23
CA THR A 45 -26.54 20.17 18.12
C THR A 45 -27.67 19.37 18.75
N GLU A 46 -27.72 18.05 18.52
CA GLU A 46 -28.73 17.18 19.12
C GLU A 46 -28.48 16.98 20.63
N ALA A 47 -27.23 16.83 21.06
CA ALA A 47 -26.87 16.74 22.47
C ALA A 47 -27.29 18.02 23.22
N ALA A 48 -27.08 19.20 22.63
CA ALA A 48 -27.50 20.47 23.20
C ALA A 48 -29.03 20.56 23.39
N LYS A 49 -29.83 19.96 22.50
CA LYS A 49 -31.30 19.88 22.70
C LYS A 49 -31.65 19.01 23.90
N VAL A 50 -31.00 17.85 24.05
CA VAL A 50 -31.20 16.99 25.23
C VAL A 50 -30.83 17.76 26.49
N TYR A 51 -29.74 18.54 26.47
CA TYR A 51 -29.33 19.34 27.61
C TYR A 51 -30.36 20.41 28.00
N GLN A 52 -31.03 21.02 27.01
CA GLN A 52 -32.04 22.05 27.25
C GLN A 52 -33.41 21.50 27.66
N LEU A 53 -33.76 20.31 27.19
CA LEU A 53 -35.09 19.71 27.40
C LEU A 53 -35.16 18.82 28.66
N SER A 54 -34.01 18.39 29.18
CA SER A 54 -33.92 17.54 30.36
C SER A 54 -33.78 18.35 31.66
N LEU A 55 -34.37 17.84 32.74
CA LEU A 55 -34.13 18.33 34.09
C LEU A 55 -32.72 17.95 34.55
N GLU A 56 -32.07 18.81 35.34
CA GLU A 56 -30.67 18.66 35.77
C GLU A 56 -30.40 17.30 36.45
N GLU A 57 -31.34 16.83 37.25
CA GLU A 57 -31.31 15.54 37.97
C GLU A 57 -31.36 14.29 37.06
N HIS A 58 -31.68 14.47 35.77
CA HIS A 58 -31.76 13.40 34.77
C HIS A 58 -30.74 13.53 33.64
N LEU A 59 -29.86 14.53 33.69
CA LEU A 59 -28.86 14.76 32.64
C LEU A 59 -27.74 13.72 32.65
N GLN A 60 -27.42 13.19 33.83
CA GLN A 60 -26.38 12.18 33.98
C GLN A 60 -26.97 10.77 33.93
N PRO A 61 -26.29 9.83 33.26
CA PRO A 61 -24.89 9.89 32.76
C PRO A 61 -24.74 10.35 31.30
N PHE A 62 -25.84 10.72 30.63
CA PHE A 62 -25.85 10.98 29.19
C PHE A 62 -24.91 12.12 28.79
N LYS A 63 -24.94 13.24 29.54
CA LYS A 63 -24.11 14.41 29.25
C LYS A 63 -22.62 14.09 29.28
N ASP A 64 -22.13 13.47 30.36
CA ASP A 64 -20.71 13.12 30.48
C ASP A 64 -20.28 12.14 29.38
N SER A 65 -21.11 11.13 29.11
CA SER A 65 -20.82 10.15 28.06
C SER A 65 -20.79 10.77 26.66
N MET A 66 -21.68 11.72 26.39
CA MET A 66 -21.77 12.38 25.08
C MET A 66 -20.64 13.40 24.90
N GLU A 67 -20.29 14.16 25.94
CA GLU A 67 -19.14 15.07 25.91
C GLU A 67 -17.83 14.31 25.70
N GLN A 68 -17.64 13.16 26.37
CA GLN A 68 -16.48 12.30 26.15
C GLN A 68 -16.44 11.75 24.72
N PHE A 69 -17.56 11.27 24.20
CA PHE A 69 -17.65 10.75 22.84
C PHE A 69 -17.31 11.82 21.79
N ILE A 70 -17.90 13.01 21.90
CA ILE A 70 -17.64 14.13 20.98
C ILE A 70 -16.18 14.59 21.07
N SER A 71 -15.63 14.67 22.28
CA SER A 71 -14.23 15.03 22.50
C SER A 71 -13.28 14.03 21.82
N GLN A 72 -13.51 12.73 22.00
CA GLN A 72 -12.70 11.70 21.36
C GLN A 72 -12.83 11.74 19.84
N ALA A 73 -14.05 11.89 19.31
CA ALA A 73 -14.28 11.97 17.87
C ALA A 73 -13.56 13.16 17.22
N LYS A 74 -13.47 14.31 17.90
CA LYS A 74 -12.68 15.46 17.43
C LYS A 74 -11.18 15.20 17.41
N ILE A 75 -10.65 14.54 18.44
CA ILE A 75 -9.23 14.16 18.49
C ILE A 75 -8.90 13.21 17.35
N ASP A 76 -9.75 12.20 17.14
CA ASP A 76 -9.56 11.22 16.06
C ASP A 76 -9.65 11.90 14.68
N GLN A 77 -10.57 12.86 14.52
CA GLN A 77 -10.68 13.68 13.31
C GLN A 77 -9.40 14.48 13.04
N GLU A 78 -8.88 15.20 14.04
CA GLU A 78 -7.66 16.00 13.90
C GLU A 78 -6.45 15.12 13.52
N ASN A 79 -6.34 13.95 14.16
CA ASN A 79 -5.28 12.98 13.84
C ASN A 79 -5.38 12.45 12.41
N GLU A 80 -6.59 12.16 11.94
CA GLU A 80 -6.83 11.69 10.57
C GLU A 80 -6.51 12.78 9.55
N GLU A 81 -6.92 14.03 9.81
CA GLU A 81 -6.62 15.17 8.94
C GLU A 81 -5.11 15.45 8.84
N LYS A 82 -4.39 15.33 9.96
CA LYS A 82 -2.92 15.41 9.99
C LYS A 82 -2.30 14.29 9.17
N SER A 83 -2.74 13.06 9.35
CA SER A 83 -2.24 11.89 8.61
C SER A 83 -2.49 12.01 7.11
N LEU A 84 -3.67 12.51 6.72
CA LEU A 84 -4.01 12.80 5.32
C LEU A 84 -3.08 13.85 4.71
N THR A 85 -2.82 14.93 5.45
CA THR A 85 -1.91 15.99 5.01
C THR A 85 -0.49 15.48 4.82
N GLU A 86 0.00 14.66 5.75
CA GLU A 86 1.33 14.02 5.67
C GLU A 86 1.43 13.03 4.50
N ALA A 87 0.37 12.25 4.26
CA ALA A 87 0.30 11.32 3.14
C ALA A 87 0.31 12.05 1.79
N HIS A 88 -0.49 13.12 1.65
CA HIS A 88 -0.52 13.93 0.44
C HIS A 88 0.84 14.58 0.16
N LYS A 89 1.49 15.14 1.19
CA LYS A 89 2.84 15.69 1.07
C LYS A 89 3.84 14.62 0.60
N SER A 90 3.82 13.43 1.21
CA SER A 90 4.71 12.31 0.85
C SER A 90 4.49 11.82 -0.58
N PHE A 91 3.24 11.82 -1.05
CA PHE A 91 2.91 11.52 -2.43
C PHE A 91 3.52 12.55 -3.39
N LEU A 92 3.39 13.85 -3.12
CA LEU A 92 3.96 14.91 -3.97
C LEU A 92 5.49 14.85 -4.01
N GLU A 93 6.14 14.57 -2.87
CA GLU A 93 7.59 14.36 -2.79
C GLU A 93 8.02 13.15 -3.65
N THR A 94 7.25 12.06 -3.61
CA THR A 94 7.50 10.87 -4.41
C THR A 94 7.30 11.15 -5.91
N ALA A 95 6.24 11.86 -6.28
CA ALA A 95 6.00 12.26 -7.67
C ALA A 95 7.12 13.15 -8.20
N ALA A 96 7.62 14.08 -7.38
CA ALA A 96 8.76 14.93 -7.70
C ALA A 96 10.07 14.13 -7.82
N TYR A 97 10.31 13.15 -6.94
CA TYR A 97 11.47 12.26 -6.99
C TYR A 97 11.54 11.50 -8.33
N PHE A 98 10.39 11.04 -8.84
CA PHE A 98 10.28 10.40 -10.15
C PHE A 98 10.12 11.38 -11.31
N CYS A 99 10.32 12.68 -11.07
CA CYS A 99 10.24 13.75 -12.08
C CYS A 99 8.90 13.78 -12.84
N MET A 100 7.81 13.32 -12.21
CA MET A 100 6.49 13.38 -12.82
C MET A 100 5.95 14.81 -12.80
N LYS A 101 5.38 15.23 -13.93
CA LYS A 101 4.78 16.56 -14.08
C LYS A 101 3.26 16.46 -14.11
N PRO A 102 2.54 17.45 -13.54
CA PRO A 102 1.09 17.52 -13.67
C PRO A 102 0.69 17.63 -15.14
N LYS A 103 -0.50 17.13 -15.48
CA LYS A 103 -1.04 17.26 -16.84
C LYS A 103 -1.47 18.70 -17.09
N MET A 104 -1.62 19.07 -18.37
CA MET A 104 -2.07 20.41 -18.74
C MET A 104 -3.46 20.69 -18.14
N GLY A 105 -3.55 21.73 -17.31
CA GLY A 105 -4.77 22.09 -16.58
C GLY A 105 -4.85 21.53 -15.15
N GLU A 106 -3.94 20.66 -14.74
CA GLU A 106 -3.81 20.19 -13.35
C GLU A 106 -2.79 21.05 -12.59
N LYS A 107 -3.10 21.37 -11.32
CA LYS A 107 -2.18 22.10 -10.44
C LYS A 107 -1.08 21.19 -9.88
N GLU A 108 -1.42 19.93 -9.61
CA GLU A 108 -0.58 18.92 -8.97
C GLU A 108 -0.74 17.58 -9.69
N VAL A 109 0.24 16.68 -9.54
CA VAL A 109 0.20 15.36 -10.19
C VAL A 109 -0.98 14.57 -9.61
N SER A 110 -1.90 14.11 -10.44
CA SER A 110 -2.99 13.25 -9.97
C SER A 110 -2.45 11.89 -9.47
N PRO A 111 -2.85 11.41 -8.27
CA PRO A 111 -2.50 10.07 -7.80
C PRO A 111 -2.90 8.98 -8.80
N HIS A 112 -4.06 9.11 -9.44
CA HIS A 112 -4.51 8.15 -10.45
C HIS A 112 -3.52 8.05 -11.61
N SER A 113 -3.04 9.19 -12.12
CA SER A 113 -2.08 9.20 -13.22
C SER A 113 -0.72 8.61 -12.82
N PHE A 114 -0.25 8.89 -11.59
CA PHE A 114 0.97 8.31 -11.04
C PHE A 114 0.86 6.79 -10.89
N PHE A 115 -0.20 6.32 -10.21
CA PHE A 115 -0.37 4.91 -9.90
C PHE A 115 -0.70 4.05 -11.10
N ASN A 116 -1.39 4.57 -12.12
CA ASN A 116 -1.61 3.82 -13.35
C ASN A 116 -0.28 3.45 -14.02
N ILE A 117 0.64 4.42 -14.15
CA ILE A 117 1.96 4.17 -14.76
C ILE A 117 2.74 3.17 -13.92
N TRP A 118 2.76 3.33 -12.59
CA TRP A 118 3.44 2.40 -11.70
C TRP A 118 2.84 1.00 -11.71
N HIS A 119 1.51 0.90 -11.83
CA HIS A 119 0.82 -0.38 -11.93
C HIS A 119 1.22 -1.11 -13.21
N GLU A 120 1.15 -0.44 -14.37
CA GLU A 120 1.60 -0.99 -15.65
C GLU A 120 3.08 -1.43 -15.59
N PHE A 121 3.96 -0.54 -15.12
CA PHE A 121 5.38 -0.84 -14.96
C PHE A 121 5.62 -2.07 -14.06
N SER A 122 4.95 -2.14 -12.90
CA SER A 122 5.13 -3.24 -11.95
C SER A 122 4.59 -4.57 -12.48
N SER A 123 3.51 -4.53 -13.27
CA SER A 123 2.95 -5.71 -13.94
C SER A 123 3.93 -6.27 -14.96
N ASP A 124 4.47 -5.42 -15.84
CA ASP A 124 5.47 -5.82 -16.82
C ASP A 124 6.73 -6.35 -16.14
N PHE A 125 7.22 -5.62 -15.12
CA PHE A 125 8.38 -6.03 -14.35
C PHE A 125 8.20 -7.43 -13.74
N LYS A 126 7.02 -7.72 -13.18
CA LYS A 126 6.69 -9.03 -12.61
C LYS A 126 6.76 -10.14 -13.66
N ASP A 127 6.28 -9.90 -14.87
CA ASP A 127 6.28 -10.90 -15.93
C ASP A 127 7.68 -11.14 -16.50
N PHE A 128 8.46 -10.07 -16.70
CA PHE A 128 9.88 -10.20 -17.05
C PHE A 128 10.67 -10.92 -15.96
N TRP A 129 10.43 -10.60 -14.69
CA TRP A 129 11.07 -11.27 -13.56
C TRP A 129 10.79 -12.78 -13.55
N LYS A 130 9.53 -13.20 -13.78
CA LYS A 130 9.19 -14.63 -13.88
C LYS A 130 9.90 -15.30 -15.03
N LYS A 131 9.93 -14.65 -16.20
CA LYS A 131 10.61 -15.18 -17.40
C LYS A 131 12.10 -15.37 -17.15
N GLU A 132 12.75 -14.36 -16.57
CA GLU A 132 14.17 -14.39 -16.27
C GLU A 132 14.52 -15.47 -15.24
N ASN A 133 13.72 -15.60 -14.17
CA ASN A 133 13.91 -16.66 -13.18
C ASN A 133 13.75 -18.06 -13.79
N LYS A 134 12.81 -18.23 -14.73
CA LYS A 134 12.64 -19.50 -15.44
C LYS A 134 13.89 -19.84 -16.25
N LEU A 135 14.45 -18.87 -16.97
CA LEU A 135 15.69 -19.06 -17.76
C LEU A 135 16.87 -19.44 -16.86
N ILE A 136 17.07 -18.72 -15.75
CA ILE A 136 18.13 -19.03 -14.77
C ILE A 136 18.00 -20.45 -14.22
N LEU A 137 16.78 -20.89 -13.89
CA LEU A 137 16.54 -22.25 -13.41
C LEU A 137 16.82 -23.30 -14.50
N GLN A 138 16.45 -23.02 -15.75
CA GLN A 138 16.72 -23.90 -16.88
C GLN A 138 18.22 -24.05 -17.14
N GLU A 139 18.97 -22.95 -17.13
CA GLU A 139 20.43 -22.97 -17.29
C GLU A 139 21.10 -23.79 -16.19
N ARG A 140 20.68 -23.61 -14.93
CA ARG A 140 21.18 -24.39 -13.79
C ARG A 140 20.89 -25.89 -13.94
N TYR A 141 19.69 -26.23 -14.41
CA TYR A 141 19.31 -27.62 -14.65
C TYR A 141 20.16 -28.26 -15.75
N ILE A 142 20.36 -27.58 -16.88
CA ILE A 142 21.20 -28.06 -17.99
C ILE A 142 22.65 -28.25 -17.51
N TYR A 143 23.18 -27.29 -16.76
CA TYR A 143 24.53 -27.38 -16.19
C TYR A 143 24.67 -28.62 -15.28
N MET A 144 23.69 -28.86 -14.40
CA MET A 144 23.67 -30.02 -13.52
C MET A 144 23.60 -31.34 -14.32
N LYS A 145 22.73 -31.43 -15.34
CA LYS A 145 22.61 -32.60 -16.21
C LYS A 145 23.92 -32.93 -16.93
N HIS A 146 24.55 -31.95 -17.56
CA HIS A 146 25.86 -32.16 -18.20
C HIS A 146 26.96 -32.53 -17.20
N SER A 147 26.90 -31.99 -15.98
CA SER A 147 27.81 -32.41 -14.91
C SER A 147 27.60 -33.88 -14.50
N GLU A 148 26.36 -34.34 -14.41
CA GLU A 148 26.03 -35.74 -14.11
C GLU A 148 26.45 -36.70 -15.23
N GLU A 149 26.24 -36.33 -16.49
CA GLU A 149 26.66 -37.10 -17.66
C GLU A 149 28.19 -37.27 -17.69
N ARG A 150 28.93 -36.18 -17.46
CA ARG A 150 30.40 -36.24 -17.33
C ARG A 150 30.82 -37.14 -16.17
N ARG A 151 30.14 -37.10 -15.03
CA ARG A 151 30.43 -38.01 -13.91
C ARG A 151 30.18 -39.48 -14.30
N LYS A 152 29.08 -39.77 -15.01
CA LYS A 152 28.76 -41.13 -15.51
C LYS A 152 29.73 -41.62 -16.59
N SER A 153 30.36 -40.74 -17.38
CA SER A 153 31.34 -41.13 -18.40
C SER A 153 32.71 -41.50 -17.81
N HIS A 154 33.05 -40.99 -16.62
CA HIS A 154 34.28 -41.33 -15.90
C HIS A 154 34.12 -42.53 -14.96
N LEU A 155 32.92 -43.09 -14.83
CA LEU A 155 32.64 -44.31 -14.08
C LEU A 155 33.00 -45.56 -14.90
N ASP A 156 33.63 -46.55 -14.25
CA ASP A 156 34.03 -47.83 -14.85
C ASP A 156 32.82 -48.51 -15.54
N PRO A 157 32.96 -48.99 -16.79
CA PRO A 157 31.90 -49.66 -17.54
C PRO A 157 31.19 -50.79 -16.79
N THR A 158 31.89 -51.50 -15.90
CA THR A 158 31.36 -52.64 -15.12
C THR A 158 30.35 -52.26 -14.04
N LEU A 159 30.27 -50.98 -13.64
CA LEU A 159 29.29 -50.46 -12.66
C LEU A 159 28.07 -49.79 -13.33
N ARG A 160 28.14 -49.56 -14.65
CA ARG A 160 27.11 -48.83 -15.41
C ARG A 160 25.82 -49.65 -15.61
N GLU A 161 25.91 -50.98 -15.65
CA GLU A 161 24.75 -51.89 -15.83
C GLU A 161 23.94 -52.14 -14.54
N LYS A 162 24.47 -51.83 -13.35
CA LYS A 162 23.78 -52.07 -12.06
C LYS A 162 22.87 -50.92 -11.58
N SER A 163 22.74 -49.84 -12.36
CA SER A 163 22.07 -48.60 -11.94
C SER A 163 20.83 -48.22 -12.78
N ASN A 164 20.38 -49.08 -13.71
CA ASN A 164 19.13 -48.89 -14.46
C ASN A 164 18.00 -49.73 -13.88
#